data_AF-A0AA37TKZ7-F1
#
_entry.id   AF-A0AA37TKZ7-F1
#
_cell.length_a   1.000
_cell.length_b   1.000
_cell.length_c   1.000
_cell.angle_alpha   90.00
_cell.angle_beta   90.00
_cell.angle_gamma   90.00
#
_symmetry.space_group_name_H-M   'P 1'
#
loop_
_entity.id
_entity.type
_entity.pdbx_description
1 polymer ?
#
loop_
_entity_poly.entity_id
_entity_poly.type
_entity_poly.pdbx_seq_one_letter_code
_entity_poly.pdbx_strand_id
1 'polypeptide(L)'
;MKPQLPVGPNQARIDLLQSVTGALMALFLIVHIHFESSILLGKDAFFAVVQILEGGLFTDDGLGRMWVTRVFSGFMLLLFIAHAAAALRRFPTRYRHWKALRQQMSVVKHGDTQLWFWQMLTGFLLFFLVSVHLFTMLLNPEIGPHYSAARVVHEHAWLLYLLLLPAVVFHAMIGLYRVALKWGVVANRSRAKKVALFMCAYLMLMGLASLLGYVAIGLDLPLNFEPFGPAH
;
A
#
# COMPACT_ATOMS: atom_id res chain seq x y z
N MET A 1 40.89 8.13 17.15
CA MET A 1 39.75 8.31 16.22
C MET A 1 39.85 7.20 15.18
N LYS A 2 38.98 6.18 15.21
CA LYS A 2 39.05 5.12 14.18
C LYS A 2 38.61 5.71 12.84
N PRO A 3 39.36 5.52 11.74
CA PRO A 3 38.95 6.02 10.44
C PRO A 3 37.61 5.38 10.07
N GLN A 4 36.66 6.20 9.63
CA GLN A 4 35.42 5.70 9.06
C GLN A 4 35.78 4.90 7.82
N LEU A 5 35.57 3.59 7.85
CA LEU A 5 35.74 2.73 6.69
C LEU A 5 34.90 3.29 5.53
N PRO A 6 35.43 3.33 4.29
CA PRO A 6 34.66 3.77 3.14
C PRO A 6 33.35 2.98 3.04
N VAL A 7 32.27 3.67 2.69
CA VAL A 7 30.94 3.08 2.49
C VAL A 7 31.08 1.97 1.45
N GLY A 8 31.11 0.70 1.90
CA GLY A 8 31.29 -0.44 1.01
C GLY A 8 30.17 -0.52 -0.04
N PRO A 9 30.43 -1.09 -1.23
CA PRO A 9 29.46 -1.18 -2.33
C PRO A 9 28.12 -1.83 -1.93
N ASN A 10 28.10 -2.64 -0.88
CA ASN A 10 26.89 -3.24 -0.32
C ASN A 10 25.91 -2.21 0.25
N GLN A 11 26.38 -1.11 0.84
CA GLN A 11 25.48 -0.10 1.43
C GLN A 11 24.75 0.70 0.35
N ALA A 12 25.43 1.04 -0.75
CA ALA A 12 24.81 1.71 -1.89
C ALA A 12 23.76 0.83 -2.55
N ARG A 13 24.05 -0.47 -2.73
CA ARG A 13 23.10 -1.45 -3.26
C ARG A 13 21.85 -1.59 -2.39
N ILE A 14 21.99 -1.69 -1.07
CA ILE A 14 20.84 -1.76 -0.16
C ILE A 14 20.02 -0.46 -0.21
N ASP A 15 20.68 0.68 -0.35
CA ASP A 15 20.01 1.97 -0.41
C ASP A 15 19.23 2.21 -1.73
N LEU A 16 19.77 1.68 -2.84
CA LEU A 16 19.07 1.59 -4.11
C LEU A 16 17.89 0.62 -4.02
N LEU A 17 18.10 -0.60 -3.52
CA LEU A 17 17.06 -1.62 -3.31
C LEU A 17 15.89 -1.06 -2.49
N GLN A 18 16.18 -0.42 -1.35
CA GLN A 18 15.15 0.19 -0.50
C GLN A 18 14.34 1.25 -1.26
N SER A 19 14.99 2.05 -2.10
CA SER A 19 14.35 3.14 -2.84
C SER A 19 13.50 2.63 -3.99
N VAL A 20 14.03 1.67 -4.77
CA VAL A 20 13.33 1.07 -5.93
C VAL A 20 12.12 0.27 -5.48
N THR A 21 12.30 -0.64 -4.51
CA THR A 21 11.18 -1.43 -3.97
C THR A 21 10.09 -0.53 -3.38
N GLY A 22 10.47 0.51 -2.64
CA GLY A 22 9.52 1.48 -2.09
C GLY A 22 8.78 2.28 -3.16
N ALA A 23 9.46 2.69 -4.23
CA ALA A 23 8.85 3.40 -5.34
C ALA A 23 7.88 2.51 -6.12
N LEU A 24 8.27 1.27 -6.45
CA LEU A 24 7.41 0.31 -7.14
C LEU A 24 6.12 0.04 -6.35
N MET A 25 6.24 -0.21 -5.05
CA MET A 25 5.07 -0.43 -4.19
C MET A 25 4.19 0.83 -4.05
N ALA A 26 4.79 2.02 -3.98
CA ALA A 26 4.02 3.27 -3.90
C ALA A 26 3.24 3.54 -5.19
N LEU A 27 3.84 3.27 -6.36
CA LEU A 27 3.17 3.35 -7.66
C LEU A 27 2.06 2.31 -7.78
N PHE A 28 2.34 1.07 -7.36
CA PHE A 28 1.32 0.03 -7.26
C PHE A 28 0.16 0.49 -6.38
N LEU A 29 0.41 1.06 -5.19
CA LEU A 29 -0.66 1.52 -4.30
C LEU A 29 -1.54 2.58 -4.94
N ILE A 30 -0.95 3.53 -5.68
CA ILE A 30 -1.72 4.55 -6.42
C ILE A 30 -2.68 3.83 -7.36
N VAL A 31 -2.17 2.96 -8.21
CA VAL A 31 -2.97 2.24 -9.21
C VAL A 31 -4.02 1.32 -8.55
N HIS A 32 -3.62 0.59 -7.51
CA HIS A 32 -4.46 -0.33 -6.75
C HIS A 32 -5.69 0.38 -6.15
N ILE A 33 -5.51 1.54 -5.50
CA ILE A 33 -6.66 2.28 -4.94
C ILE A 33 -7.62 2.76 -6.03
N HIS A 34 -7.15 3.08 -7.23
CA HIS A 34 -8.03 3.45 -8.36
C HIS A 34 -8.80 2.25 -8.91
N PHE A 35 -8.16 1.07 -8.94
CA PHE A 35 -8.84 -0.16 -9.35
C PHE A 35 -9.90 -0.56 -8.32
N GLU A 36 -9.56 -0.55 -7.04
CA GLU A 36 -10.51 -0.81 -5.95
C GLU A 36 -11.64 0.22 -5.89
N SER A 37 -11.39 1.47 -6.29
CA SER A 37 -12.42 2.52 -6.28
C SER A 37 -13.36 2.51 -7.47
N SER A 38 -13.10 1.67 -8.49
CA SER A 38 -14.05 1.50 -9.60
C SER A 38 -15.41 0.95 -9.14
N ILE A 39 -15.50 0.36 -7.93
CA ILE A 39 -16.78 -0.02 -7.29
C ILE A 39 -17.72 1.18 -7.08
N LEU A 40 -17.18 2.39 -6.93
CA LEU A 40 -17.97 3.62 -6.82
C LEU A 40 -18.71 3.98 -8.11
N LEU A 41 -18.28 3.41 -9.25
CA LEU A 41 -18.94 3.56 -10.54
C LEU A 41 -19.98 2.45 -10.80
N GLY A 42 -20.08 1.46 -9.91
CA GLY A 42 -21.01 0.34 -10.01
C GLY A 42 -20.31 -1.02 -9.96
N LYS A 43 -21.10 -2.08 -9.71
CA LYS A 43 -20.60 -3.46 -9.66
C LYS A 43 -20.01 -3.90 -11.01
N ASP A 44 -20.65 -3.52 -12.12
CA ASP A 44 -20.17 -3.85 -13.48
C ASP A 44 -18.82 -3.22 -13.79
N ALA A 45 -18.61 -1.97 -13.38
CA ALA A 45 -17.35 -1.27 -13.59
C ALA A 45 -16.20 -1.96 -12.84
N PHE A 46 -16.42 -2.30 -11.56
CA PHE A 46 -15.44 -3.06 -10.78
C PHE A 46 -15.19 -4.45 -11.37
N PHE A 47 -16.25 -5.16 -11.76
CA PHE A 47 -16.12 -6.47 -12.37
C PHE A 47 -15.29 -6.42 -13.66
N ALA A 48 -15.55 -5.46 -14.55
CA ALA A 48 -14.80 -5.27 -15.79
C ALA A 48 -13.31 -4.99 -15.52
N VAL A 49 -12.99 -4.14 -14.54
CA VAL A 49 -11.61 -3.88 -14.12
C VAL A 49 -10.93 -5.15 -13.64
N VAL A 50 -11.60 -5.95 -12.81
CA VAL A 50 -11.07 -7.25 -12.36
C VAL A 50 -10.79 -8.17 -13.54
N GLN A 51 -11.74 -8.32 -14.48
CA GLN A 51 -11.54 -9.18 -15.65
C GLN A 51 -10.34 -8.74 -16.49
N ILE A 52 -10.14 -7.43 -16.67
CA ILE A 52 -8.97 -6.89 -17.39
C ILE A 52 -7.66 -7.24 -16.66
N LEU A 53 -7.61 -7.03 -15.34
CA LEU A 53 -6.39 -7.27 -14.55
C LEU A 53 -6.03 -8.75 -14.44
N GLU A 54 -7.03 -9.62 -14.45
CA GLU A 54 -6.84 -11.06 -14.45
C GLU A 54 -6.65 -11.65 -15.87
N GLY A 55 -6.48 -10.79 -16.88
CA GLY A 55 -6.08 -11.21 -18.23
C GLY A 55 -7.22 -11.70 -19.12
N GLY A 56 -8.47 -11.34 -18.83
CA GLY A 56 -9.64 -11.72 -19.62
C GLY A 56 -9.59 -11.30 -21.10
N LEU A 57 -8.79 -10.27 -21.43
CA LEU A 57 -8.51 -9.87 -22.82
C LEU A 57 -7.75 -10.93 -23.63
N PHE A 58 -7.15 -11.92 -22.96
CA PHE A 58 -6.34 -12.98 -23.58
C PHE A 58 -7.03 -14.36 -23.50
N THR A 59 -8.30 -14.41 -23.11
CA THR A 59 -9.08 -15.65 -22.95
C THR A 59 -10.29 -15.66 -23.87
N ASP A 60 -10.65 -16.83 -24.40
CA ASP A 60 -11.73 -16.98 -25.38
C ASP A 60 -13.13 -16.61 -24.82
N ASP A 61 -13.33 -16.80 -23.52
CA ASP A 61 -14.57 -16.48 -22.79
C ASP A 61 -14.62 -15.02 -22.29
N GLY A 62 -13.55 -14.25 -22.49
CA GLY A 62 -13.41 -12.88 -21.97
C GLY A 62 -13.26 -12.79 -20.44
N LEU A 63 -13.12 -13.93 -19.74
CA LEU A 63 -13.08 -13.98 -18.28
C LEU A 63 -11.64 -14.06 -17.75
N GLY A 64 -11.36 -13.25 -16.74
CA GLY A 64 -10.12 -13.27 -15.98
C GLY A 64 -9.82 -14.64 -15.36
N ARG A 65 -8.53 -14.91 -15.14
CA ARG A 65 -8.07 -16.09 -14.42
C ARG A 65 -7.48 -15.69 -13.07
N MET A 66 -8.14 -16.09 -11.99
CA MET A 66 -7.78 -15.75 -10.60
C MET A 66 -6.35 -16.15 -10.20
N TRP A 67 -5.73 -17.11 -10.88
CA TRP A 67 -4.32 -17.46 -10.63
C TRP A 67 -3.37 -16.30 -10.93
N VAL A 68 -3.74 -15.36 -11.82
CA VAL A 68 -2.97 -14.15 -12.11
C VAL A 68 -2.88 -13.28 -10.85
N THR A 69 -4.00 -13.02 -10.19
CA THR A 69 -4.07 -12.31 -8.91
C THR A 69 -3.22 -12.99 -7.84
N ARG A 70 -3.28 -14.32 -7.74
CA ARG A 70 -2.46 -15.11 -6.81
C ARG A 70 -0.96 -14.93 -7.06
N VAL A 71 -0.51 -15.08 -8.31
CA VAL A 71 0.91 -14.92 -8.69
C VAL A 71 1.38 -13.49 -8.44
N PHE A 72 0.58 -12.49 -8.82
CA PHE A 72 0.89 -11.09 -8.60
C PHE A 72 0.98 -10.75 -7.11
N SER A 73 0.07 -11.28 -6.28
CA SER A 73 0.11 -11.13 -4.82
C SER A 73 1.37 -11.74 -4.22
N GLY A 74 1.81 -12.90 -4.71
CA GLY A 74 3.06 -13.53 -4.30
C GLY A 74 4.30 -12.69 -4.65
N PHE A 75 4.32 -12.11 -5.85
CA PHE A 75 5.35 -11.16 -6.26
C PHE A 75 5.38 -9.92 -5.36
N MET A 76 4.22 -9.32 -5.08
CA MET A 76 4.11 -8.14 -4.21
C MET A 76 4.52 -8.45 -2.77
N LEU A 77 4.25 -9.66 -2.27
CA LEU A 77 4.72 -10.11 -0.96
C LEU A 77 6.25 -10.19 -0.90
N LEU A 78 6.90 -10.75 -1.91
CA LEU A 78 8.37 -10.78 -1.99
C LEU A 78 8.96 -9.37 -2.06
N LEU A 79 8.34 -8.47 -2.85
CA LEU A 79 8.74 -7.08 -2.96
C LEU A 79 8.63 -6.35 -1.61
N PHE A 80 7.53 -6.58 -0.89
CA PHE A 80 7.30 -6.05 0.46
C PHE A 80 8.35 -6.56 1.44
N ILE A 81 8.65 -7.86 1.45
CA ILE A 81 9.69 -8.45 2.33
C ILE A 81 11.06 -7.84 2.02
N ALA A 82 11.42 -7.70 0.75
CA ALA A 82 12.68 -7.08 0.35
C ALA A 82 12.77 -5.61 0.80
N HIS A 83 11.68 -4.85 0.63
CA HIS A 83 11.61 -3.47 1.10
C HIS A 83 11.75 -3.37 2.62
N ALA A 84 10.96 -4.17 3.35
CA ALA A 84 10.96 -4.26 4.80
C ALA A 84 12.36 -4.53 5.34
N ALA A 85 13.02 -5.58 4.85
CA ALA A 85 14.37 -5.95 5.26
C ALA A 85 15.38 -4.81 5.02
N ALA A 86 15.31 -4.14 3.87
CA ALA A 86 16.18 -3.02 3.56
C ALA A 86 15.87 -1.75 4.38
N ALA A 87 14.59 -1.53 4.76
CA ALA A 87 14.14 -0.37 5.51
C ALA A 87 14.40 -0.49 7.03
N LEU A 88 14.34 -1.71 7.59
CA LEU A 88 14.50 -1.97 9.04
C LEU A 88 15.81 -1.44 9.61
N ARG A 89 16.88 -1.40 8.81
CA ARG A 89 18.18 -0.82 9.22
C ARG A 89 18.10 0.66 9.62
N ARG A 90 17.00 1.35 9.28
CA ARG A 90 16.78 2.76 9.60
C ARG A 90 16.05 2.96 10.94
N PHE A 91 15.55 1.89 11.58
CA PHE A 91 14.83 1.99 12.84
C PHE A 91 15.77 2.13 14.06
N PRO A 92 15.39 2.93 15.08
CA PRO A 92 16.11 2.96 16.35
C PRO A 92 16.00 1.60 17.06
N THR A 93 17.10 0.85 17.14
CA THR A 93 17.13 -0.49 17.76
C THR A 93 17.35 -0.49 19.28
N ARG A 94 17.64 0.68 19.88
CA ARG A 94 17.91 0.82 21.32
C ARG A 94 17.06 1.92 21.91
N TYR A 95 16.60 1.73 23.14
CA TYR A 95 15.80 2.73 23.87
C TYR A 95 16.48 4.11 23.94
N ARG A 96 17.81 4.15 24.12
CA ARG A 96 18.58 5.41 24.12
C ARG A 96 18.46 6.18 22.80
N HIS A 97 18.50 5.49 21.66
CA HIS A 97 18.33 6.13 20.34
C HIS A 97 16.90 6.65 20.16
N TRP A 98 15.90 5.88 20.60
CA TRP A 98 14.50 6.29 20.59
C TRP A 98 14.26 7.55 21.43
N LYS A 99 14.76 7.56 22.69
CA LYS A 99 14.66 8.70 23.60
C LYS A 99 15.34 9.94 23.01
N ALA A 100 16.55 9.79 22.46
CA ALA A 100 17.30 10.89 21.85
C ALA A 100 16.55 11.49 20.64
N LEU A 101 16.01 10.66 19.75
CA LEU A 101 15.20 11.11 18.62
C LEU A 101 13.96 11.90 19.09
N ARG A 102 13.22 11.35 20.07
CA ARG A 102 12.02 12.00 20.62
C ARG A 102 12.33 13.34 21.29
N GLN A 103 13.45 13.43 22.01
CA GLN A 103 13.92 14.67 22.62
C GLN A 103 14.34 15.70 21.57
N GLN A 104 15.04 15.27 20.51
CA GLN A 104 15.42 16.18 19.42
C GLN A 104 14.18 16.76 18.72
N MET A 105 13.16 15.93 18.48
CA MET A 105 11.89 16.36 17.87
C MET A 105 11.01 17.21 18.80
N SER A 106 11.20 17.13 20.12
CA SER A 106 10.50 18.02 21.05
C SER A 106 11.06 19.44 21.00
N VAL A 107 12.37 19.59 20.78
CA VAL A 107 13.08 20.87 20.68
C VAL A 107 13.01 21.46 19.26
N VAL A 108 13.28 20.66 18.23
CA VAL A 108 13.32 21.12 16.83
C VAL A 108 12.06 20.68 16.09
N LYS A 109 11.21 21.64 15.74
CA LYS A 109 9.95 21.41 15.00
C LYS A 109 10.17 21.39 13.49
N HIS A 110 11.04 20.48 13.01
CA HIS A 110 11.32 20.34 11.58
C HIS A 110 10.35 19.35 10.91
N GLY A 111 9.58 19.84 9.94
CA GLY A 111 8.48 19.09 9.34
C GLY A 111 8.89 17.79 8.65
N ASP A 112 10.01 17.76 7.93
CA ASP A 112 10.44 16.51 7.26
C ASP A 112 10.94 15.45 8.26
N THR A 113 11.46 15.89 9.41
CA THR A 113 11.86 14.98 10.49
C THR A 113 10.62 14.35 11.13
N GLN A 114 9.55 15.13 11.30
CA GLN A 114 8.25 14.62 11.77
C GLN A 114 7.62 13.66 10.77
N LEU A 115 7.65 13.98 9.47
CA LEU A 115 7.18 13.09 8.41
C LEU A 115 7.94 11.77 8.39
N TRP A 116 9.27 11.81 8.53
CA TRP A 116 10.09 10.60 8.63
C TRP A 116 9.71 9.75 9.84
N PHE A 117 9.48 10.37 11.00
CA PHE A 117 9.06 9.66 12.21
C PHE A 117 7.72 8.95 12.02
N TRP A 118 6.73 9.63 11.44
CA TRP A 118 5.44 9.03 11.12
C TRP A 118 5.55 7.94 10.06
N GLN A 119 6.46 8.09 9.09
CA GLN A 119 6.74 7.04 8.11
C GLN A 119 7.34 5.80 8.77
N MET A 120 8.20 5.96 9.77
CA MET A 120 8.70 4.85 10.58
C MET A 120 7.57 4.15 11.34
N LEU A 121 6.70 4.91 12.02
CA LEU A 121 5.60 4.35 12.80
C LEU A 121 4.60 3.59 11.90
N THR A 122 4.18 4.19 10.80
CA THR A 122 3.32 3.52 9.81
C THR A 122 4.02 2.31 9.20
N GLY A 123 5.31 2.39 8.89
CA GLY A 123 6.08 1.26 8.37
C GLY A 123 6.12 0.08 9.34
N PHE A 124 6.21 0.35 10.64
CA PHE A 124 6.10 -0.68 11.67
C PHE A 124 4.71 -1.33 11.70
N LEU A 125 3.64 -0.54 11.65
CA LEU A 125 2.26 -1.07 11.60
C LEU A 125 2.02 -1.94 10.36
N LEU A 126 2.58 -1.55 9.22
CA LEU A 126 2.41 -2.26 7.94
C LEU A 126 3.02 -3.67 7.93
N PHE A 127 3.95 -4.01 8.83
CA PHE A 127 4.40 -5.40 9.01
C PHE A 127 3.26 -6.36 9.30
N PHE A 128 2.27 -5.90 10.05
CA PHE A 128 1.13 -6.71 10.44
C PHE A 128 0.00 -6.54 9.41
N LEU A 129 -0.30 -5.31 9.03
CA LEU A 129 -1.47 -5.00 8.19
C LEU A 129 -1.31 -5.47 6.74
N VAL A 130 -0.17 -5.18 6.10
CA VAL A 130 0.06 -5.57 4.69
C VAL A 130 0.21 -7.08 4.56
N SER A 131 0.88 -7.72 5.52
CA SER A 131 1.07 -9.17 5.51
C SER A 131 -0.27 -9.90 5.51
N VAL A 132 -1.19 -9.54 6.42
CA VAL A 132 -2.53 -10.16 6.45
C VAL A 132 -3.26 -9.95 5.12
N HIS A 133 -3.29 -8.71 4.61
CA HIS A 133 -3.94 -8.40 3.33
C HIS A 133 -3.37 -9.21 2.16
N LEU A 134 -2.03 -9.26 2.00
CA LEU A 134 -1.40 -9.98 0.90
C LEU A 134 -1.56 -11.50 1.02
N PHE A 135 -1.55 -12.06 2.24
CA PHE A 135 -1.82 -13.48 2.43
C PHE A 135 -3.26 -13.84 2.08
N THR A 136 -4.24 -12.97 2.39
CA THR A 136 -5.62 -13.18 1.97
C THR A 136 -5.74 -13.24 0.44
N MET A 137 -5.14 -12.29 -0.29
CA MET A 137 -5.18 -12.28 -1.76
C MET A 137 -4.37 -13.44 -2.38
N LEU A 138 -3.33 -13.91 -1.71
CA LEU A 138 -2.53 -15.05 -2.16
C LEU A 138 -3.30 -16.37 -2.02
N LEU A 139 -3.95 -16.59 -0.88
CA LEU A 139 -4.63 -17.85 -0.56
C LEU A 139 -6.03 -17.90 -1.19
N ASN A 140 -6.79 -16.80 -1.10
CA ASN A 140 -8.16 -16.65 -1.59
C ASN A 140 -8.21 -15.51 -2.64
N PRO A 141 -7.75 -15.77 -3.89
CA PRO A 141 -7.59 -14.76 -4.92
C PRO A 141 -8.91 -14.38 -5.62
N GLU A 142 -10.05 -14.91 -5.18
CA GLU A 142 -11.36 -14.59 -5.76
C GLU A 142 -11.68 -13.11 -5.51
N ILE A 143 -11.63 -12.29 -6.56
CA ILE A 143 -11.97 -10.87 -6.52
C ILE A 143 -13.19 -10.62 -7.41
N GLY A 144 -14.10 -9.79 -6.92
CA GLY A 144 -15.31 -9.38 -7.63
C GLY A 144 -16.24 -8.60 -6.70
N PRO A 145 -17.27 -7.92 -7.22
CA PRO A 145 -18.13 -7.07 -6.40
C PRO A 145 -18.69 -7.78 -5.16
N HIS A 146 -19.22 -9.01 -5.33
CA HIS A 146 -19.77 -9.79 -4.22
C HIS A 146 -18.68 -10.39 -3.33
N TYR A 147 -17.64 -11.02 -3.88
CA TYR A 147 -16.54 -11.61 -3.10
C TYR A 147 -15.82 -10.56 -2.24
N SER A 148 -15.49 -9.40 -2.80
CA SER A 148 -14.82 -8.33 -2.08
C SER A 148 -15.72 -7.74 -0.98
N ALA A 149 -17.01 -7.54 -1.26
CA ALA A 149 -17.97 -7.04 -0.27
C ALA A 149 -18.23 -8.05 0.87
N ALA A 150 -18.38 -9.33 0.55
CA ALA A 150 -18.51 -10.41 1.54
C ALA A 150 -17.28 -10.47 2.45
N ARG A 151 -16.07 -10.39 1.88
CA ARG A 151 -14.83 -10.33 2.65
C ARG A 151 -14.78 -9.13 3.60
N VAL A 152 -15.19 -7.95 3.12
CA VAL A 152 -15.23 -6.73 3.93
C VAL A 152 -16.18 -6.87 5.13
N VAL A 153 -17.39 -7.40 4.92
CA VAL A 153 -18.45 -7.43 5.93
C VAL A 153 -18.52 -8.76 6.68
N HIS A 154 -18.75 -9.86 5.96
CA HIS A 154 -18.96 -11.20 6.53
C HIS A 154 -17.68 -11.78 7.14
N GLU A 155 -16.52 -11.53 6.55
CA GLU A 155 -15.22 -11.94 7.12
C GLU A 155 -14.57 -10.85 8.00
N HIS A 156 -15.28 -9.75 8.25
CA HIS A 156 -14.84 -8.63 9.10
C HIS A 156 -13.53 -7.95 8.67
N ALA A 157 -13.14 -8.04 7.39
CA ALA A 157 -11.91 -7.42 6.90
C ALA A 157 -11.96 -5.87 6.90
N TRP A 158 -13.14 -5.26 7.07
CA TRP A 158 -13.28 -3.80 7.20
C TRP A 158 -12.36 -3.21 8.28
N LEU A 159 -12.16 -3.91 9.41
CA LEU A 159 -11.31 -3.43 10.49
C LEU A 159 -9.83 -3.35 10.06
N LEU A 160 -9.36 -4.39 9.34
CA LEU A 160 -8.03 -4.40 8.75
C LEU A 160 -7.88 -3.24 7.77
N TYR A 161 -8.85 -3.04 6.86
CA TYR A 161 -8.76 -2.03 5.80
C TYR A 161 -8.86 -0.60 6.34
N LEU A 162 -9.67 -0.36 7.38
CA LEU A 162 -9.78 0.93 8.05
C LEU A 162 -8.46 1.38 8.68
N LEU A 163 -7.65 0.44 9.16
CA LEU A 163 -6.32 0.71 9.71
C LEU A 163 -5.22 0.72 8.64
N LEU A 164 -5.32 -0.20 7.66
CA LEU A 164 -4.35 -0.35 6.57
C LEU A 164 -4.34 0.88 5.67
N LEU A 165 -5.50 1.37 5.25
CA LEU A 165 -5.63 2.50 4.31
C LEU A 165 -4.84 3.74 4.77
N PRO A 166 -5.05 4.29 5.98
CA PRO A 166 -4.29 5.46 6.39
C PRO A 166 -2.81 5.20 6.58
N ALA A 167 -2.44 4.02 7.11
CA ALA A 167 -1.05 3.65 7.30
C ALA A 167 -0.31 3.55 5.96
N VAL A 168 -0.89 2.85 4.98
CA VAL A 168 -0.24 2.55 3.70
C VAL A 168 -0.18 3.78 2.80
N VAL A 169 -1.26 4.57 2.73
CA VAL A 169 -1.32 5.80 1.92
C VAL A 169 -0.30 6.82 2.43
N PHE A 170 -0.29 7.09 3.74
CA PHE A 170 0.67 8.02 4.32
C PHE A 170 2.11 7.52 4.10
N HIS A 171 2.39 6.24 4.40
CA HIS A 171 3.72 5.68 4.26
C HIS A 171 4.24 5.78 2.82
N ALA A 172 3.41 5.40 1.85
CA ALA A 172 3.78 5.38 0.44
C ALA A 172 4.00 6.78 -0.13
N MET A 173 3.07 7.72 0.10
CA MET A 173 3.16 9.05 -0.52
C MET A 173 4.28 9.90 0.08
N ILE A 174 4.48 9.84 1.40
CA ILE A 174 5.62 10.49 2.06
C ILE A 174 6.94 9.80 1.67
N GLY A 175 6.94 8.48 1.54
CA GLY A 175 8.06 7.70 1.05
C GLY A 175 8.47 8.12 -0.36
N LEU A 176 7.50 8.23 -1.28
CA LEU A 176 7.71 8.62 -2.68
C LEU A 176 8.23 10.05 -2.78
N TYR A 177 7.65 11.00 -2.03
CA TYR A 177 8.16 12.37 -1.89
C TYR A 177 9.65 12.39 -1.51
N ARG A 178 10.01 11.61 -0.49
CA ARG A 178 11.39 11.56 0.01
C ARG A 178 12.33 10.88 -0.97
N VAL A 179 11.90 9.81 -1.65
CA VAL A 179 12.68 9.13 -2.69
C VAL A 179 12.93 10.10 -3.86
N ALA A 180 11.90 10.82 -4.31
CA ALA A 180 12.04 11.79 -5.39
C ALA A 180 13.05 12.91 -5.07
N LEU A 181 13.03 13.43 -3.84
CA LEU A 181 14.04 14.40 -3.39
C LEU A 181 15.43 13.80 -3.23
N LYS A 182 15.52 12.60 -2.64
CA LYS A 182 16.79 11.92 -2.37
C LYS A 182 17.58 11.66 -3.65
N TRP A 183 16.88 11.30 -4.73
CA TRP A 183 17.49 10.99 -6.03
C TRP A 183 17.45 12.14 -7.02
N GLY A 184 17.08 13.35 -6.58
CA GLY A 184 17.11 14.56 -7.42
C GLY A 184 16.09 14.59 -8.57
N VAL A 185 15.06 13.73 -8.53
CA VAL A 185 13.97 13.71 -9.53
C VAL A 185 13.17 15.01 -9.48
N VAL A 186 13.07 15.62 -8.30
CA VAL A 186 12.40 16.92 -8.09
C VAL A 186 13.32 17.86 -7.33
N ALA A 187 13.41 19.11 -7.80
CA ALA A 187 14.21 20.15 -7.14
C ALA A 187 13.40 20.97 -6.11
N ASN A 188 12.11 21.20 -6.38
CA ASN A 188 11.27 22.03 -5.52
C ASN A 188 10.64 21.22 -4.39
N ARG A 189 11.32 21.17 -3.23
CA ARG A 189 10.87 20.50 -2.00
C ARG A 189 9.46 20.90 -1.56
N SER A 190 9.16 22.19 -1.55
CA SER A 190 7.86 22.70 -1.06
C SER A 190 6.71 22.22 -1.95
N ARG A 191 6.87 22.31 -3.28
CA ARG A 191 5.89 21.80 -4.24
C ARG A 191 5.73 20.28 -4.13
N ALA A 192 6.84 19.53 -4.08
CA ALA A 192 6.80 18.07 -3.97
C ALA A 192 6.08 17.61 -2.70
N LYS A 193 6.32 18.29 -1.57
CA LYS A 193 5.62 18.03 -0.30
C LYS A 193 4.12 18.30 -0.41
N LYS A 194 3.72 19.43 -1.02
CA LYS A 194 2.30 19.76 -1.22
C LYS A 194 1.60 18.72 -2.08
N VAL A 195 2.23 18.27 -3.17
CA VAL A 195 1.70 17.21 -4.04
C VAL A 195 1.53 15.91 -3.25
N ALA A 196 2.52 15.51 -2.47
CA ALA A 196 2.42 14.28 -1.67
C ALA A 196 1.30 14.33 -0.62
N LEU A 197 1.13 15.47 0.06
CA LEU A 197 0.04 15.65 1.02
C LEU A 197 -1.33 15.70 0.34
N PHE A 198 -1.42 16.32 -0.84
CA PHE A 198 -2.63 16.27 -1.66
C PHE A 198 -2.96 14.83 -2.06
N MET A 199 -1.98 14.07 -2.56
CA MET A 199 -2.16 12.66 -2.93
C MET A 199 -2.55 11.81 -1.72
N CYS A 200 -2.00 12.07 -0.53
CA CYS A 200 -2.46 11.44 0.71
C CYS A 200 -3.97 11.66 0.92
N ALA A 201 -4.42 12.92 0.88
CA ALA A 201 -5.83 13.25 1.11
C ALA A 201 -6.73 12.66 0.02
N TYR A 202 -6.35 12.79 -1.24
CA TYR A 202 -7.08 12.26 -2.39
C TYR A 202 -7.27 10.74 -2.31
N LEU A 203 -6.18 9.98 -2.14
CA LEU A 203 -6.25 8.52 -2.08
C LEU A 203 -6.97 8.04 -0.80
N MET A 204 -6.84 8.76 0.31
CA MET A 204 -7.55 8.45 1.55
C MET A 204 -9.06 8.61 1.38
N LEU A 205 -9.51 9.74 0.84
CA LEU A 205 -10.93 10.01 0.62
C LEU A 205 -11.52 9.01 -0.37
N MET A 206 -10.80 8.74 -1.47
CA MET A 206 -11.21 7.73 -2.44
C MET A 206 -11.31 6.35 -1.80
N GLY A 207 -10.27 5.88 -1.08
CA GLY A 207 -10.27 4.57 -0.43
C GLY A 207 -11.34 4.43 0.66
N LEU A 208 -11.61 5.48 1.43
CA LEU A 208 -12.70 5.51 2.42
C LEU A 208 -14.07 5.39 1.74
N ALA A 209 -14.29 6.14 0.65
CA ALA A 209 -15.51 6.03 -0.12
C ALA A 209 -15.69 4.61 -0.68
N SER A 210 -14.64 4.02 -1.26
CA SER A 210 -14.69 2.63 -1.77
C SER A 210 -15.00 1.63 -0.66
N LEU A 211 -14.37 1.77 0.52
CA LEU A 211 -14.63 0.90 1.66
C LEU A 211 -16.09 0.98 2.10
N LEU A 212 -16.68 2.18 2.13
CA LEU A 212 -18.11 2.36 2.41
C LEU A 212 -18.98 1.72 1.33
N GLY A 213 -18.59 1.81 0.05
CA GLY A 213 -19.27 1.12 -1.05
C GLY A 213 -19.28 -0.40 -0.87
N TYR A 214 -18.15 -1.01 -0.50
CA TYR A 214 -18.07 -2.44 -0.20
C TYR A 214 -18.90 -2.82 1.04
N VAL A 215 -18.89 -1.99 2.08
CA VAL A 215 -19.74 -2.22 3.27
C VAL A 215 -21.21 -2.18 2.90
N ALA A 216 -21.65 -1.20 2.11
CA ALA A 216 -23.05 -1.10 1.68
C ALA A 216 -23.49 -2.35 0.90
N ILE A 217 -22.69 -2.79 -0.08
CA ILE A 217 -22.99 -4.03 -0.83
C ILE A 217 -23.00 -5.24 0.11
N GLY A 218 -22.04 -5.35 1.02
CA GLY A 218 -21.88 -6.53 1.88
C GLY A 218 -22.97 -6.65 2.96
N LEU A 219 -23.56 -5.53 3.41
CA LEU A 219 -24.69 -5.53 4.34
C LEU A 219 -25.98 -6.05 3.69
N ASP A 220 -26.17 -5.76 2.40
CA ASP A 220 -27.32 -6.22 1.63
C ASP A 220 -27.12 -7.64 1.05
N LEU A 221 -25.89 -8.17 1.11
CA LEU A 221 -25.51 -9.45 0.52
C LEU A 221 -25.84 -10.62 1.46
N PRO A 222 -26.61 -11.63 1.02
CA PRO A 222 -26.89 -12.82 1.84
C PRO A 222 -25.62 -13.66 2.05
N LEU A 223 -25.60 -14.49 3.10
CA LEU A 223 -24.44 -15.34 3.40
C LEU A 223 -24.15 -16.39 2.31
N ASN A 224 -25.19 -16.86 1.63
CA ASN A 224 -25.12 -17.80 0.51
C ASN A 224 -25.17 -17.08 -0.84
N PHE A 225 -24.39 -16.01 -0.99
CA PHE A 225 -24.42 -15.20 -2.20
C PHE A 225 -23.93 -15.96 -3.44
N GLU A 226 -24.50 -15.61 -4.58
CA GLU A 226 -23.99 -16.04 -5.88
C GLU A 226 -22.83 -15.12 -6.32
N PRO A 227 -21.75 -15.67 -6.91
CA PRO A 227 -20.67 -14.89 -7.47
C PRO A 227 -21.18 -13.88 -8.50
N PHE A 228 -20.65 -12.66 -8.46
CA PHE A 228 -20.97 -11.65 -9.48
C PHE A 228 -20.34 -12.06 -10.83
N GLY A 229 -21.09 -11.89 -11.90
CA GLY A 229 -20.69 -12.30 -13.25
C GLY A 229 -21.54 -11.62 -14.32
N PRO A 230 -21.33 -11.96 -15.61
CA PRO A 230 -21.95 -11.25 -16.75
C PRO A 230 -23.50 -11.26 -16.81
N ALA A 231 -24.17 -12.04 -15.95
CA ALA A 231 -25.62 -12.23 -15.95
C ALA A 231 -26.35 -11.49 -14.82
N HIS A 232 -25.66 -10.64 -14.04
CA HIS A 232 -26.24 -9.84 -12.94
C HIS A 232 -26.76 -8.49 -13.41
#